data_AF-A0AAN6U6X7-F1
#
_entry.id   AF-A0AAN6U6X7-F1
#
_cell.length_a   1.000
_cell.length_b   1.000
_cell.length_c   1.000
_cell.angle_alpha   90.00
_cell.angle_beta   90.00
_cell.angle_gamma   90.00
#
_symmetry.space_group_name_H-M   'P 1'
#
loop_
_entity.id
_entity.type
_entity.pdbx_description
1 polymer ?
#
loop_
_entity_poly.entity_id
_entity_poly.type
_entity_poly.pdbx_seq_one_letter_code
_entity_poly.pdbx_strand_id
1 'polypeptide(L)'
;MALVSALQIPYREARDGFWGQQTSTLNWCEEDYNITFYCAEVVNTLTNLVFLWLGYTGLRDVLAYSHSRIFILVYMGYMVVGMGSMAFHTTLKYEMQLADELPMIYTVCIMAFATFSYRRPAKIQVLIAAAIVGLAVFITVYYLYAMDPVFHQVAYGLLTACTIFRGFYVMERDLRPQLSQRVPAECSQYMREMYKLALTGIFMFLAGFFIWNMDNIYCHHLTTTKKQMLLPWAVILEGHGWWHILTGLAYHMIIWRVWSTRCLEGSEKEFKLDWAPLWSVPRVLVREIEAQSIAAQQQISLVRTQVASKQREMRLAQLTRSEMASLPSDTAVYEGVGKMYVPALLFVSVPITALQDKLSSQIKEIETEVDSMGKRLHYLETTAKNSQEHIERMLKGGGQSS
;
A
#
# COMPACT_ATOMS: atom_id res chain seq x y z
N MET A 1 -5.76 37.26 -4.88
CA MET A 1 -5.29 37.31 -6.28
C MET A 1 -3.77 37.43 -6.41
N ALA A 2 -3.08 38.28 -5.65
CA ALA A 2 -1.62 38.48 -5.79
C ALA A 2 -0.72 37.25 -5.51
N LEU A 3 -1.15 36.30 -4.67
CA LEU A 3 -0.36 35.11 -4.32
C LEU A 3 -0.44 34.00 -5.40
N VAL A 4 -1.53 33.98 -6.18
CA VAL A 4 -1.72 33.03 -7.29
C VAL A 4 -0.87 33.45 -8.49
N SER A 5 -0.75 34.75 -8.75
CA SER A 5 0.11 35.29 -9.82
C SER A 5 1.61 35.15 -9.51
N ALA A 6 1.99 35.08 -8.23
CA ALA A 6 3.39 34.94 -7.81
C ALA A 6 3.97 33.53 -8.03
N LEU A 7 3.13 32.52 -8.28
CA LEU A 7 3.50 31.12 -8.48
C LEU A 7 3.34 30.66 -9.93
N GLN A 8 3.04 31.57 -10.85
CA GLN A 8 2.81 31.24 -12.25
C GLN A 8 4.11 31.24 -13.07
N ILE A 9 4.44 30.10 -13.64
CA ILE A 9 5.60 29.94 -14.53
C ILE A 9 5.08 29.77 -15.96
N PRO A 10 5.66 30.47 -16.96
CA PRO A 10 5.29 30.29 -18.37
C PRO A 10 5.37 28.82 -18.80
N TYR A 11 4.31 28.36 -19.44
CA TYR A 11 4.31 27.08 -20.15
C TYR A 11 5.01 27.31 -21.50
N ARG A 12 6.29 26.93 -21.54
CA ARG A 12 7.19 27.12 -22.68
C ARG A 12 6.88 26.12 -23.79
N GLU A 13 7.27 26.50 -24.99
CA GLU A 13 7.24 25.63 -26.17
C GLU A 13 8.38 24.61 -26.11
N ALA A 14 8.21 23.52 -26.85
CA ALA A 14 9.22 22.48 -27.02
C ALA A 14 10.59 23.06 -27.40
N ARG A 15 11.64 22.49 -26.81
CA ARG A 15 13.03 22.93 -27.02
C ARG A 15 14.01 21.76 -26.95
N ASP A 16 15.21 21.98 -27.47
CA ASP A 16 16.29 21.01 -27.36
C ASP A 16 16.63 20.73 -25.88
N GLY A 17 16.75 19.45 -25.56
CA GLY A 17 17.01 18.98 -24.21
C GLY A 17 18.25 18.09 -24.09
N PHE A 18 18.53 17.67 -22.86
CA PHE A 18 19.74 16.93 -22.50
C PHE A 18 19.95 15.64 -23.31
N TRP A 19 18.88 14.90 -23.60
CA TRP A 19 18.96 13.60 -24.28
C TRP A 19 19.06 13.71 -25.81
N GLY A 20 19.12 14.92 -26.37
CA GLY A 20 19.17 15.16 -27.82
C GLY A 20 17.84 14.90 -28.51
N GLN A 21 17.87 14.75 -29.85
CA GLN A 21 16.67 14.64 -30.67
C GLN A 21 15.84 13.39 -30.38
N GLN A 22 14.52 13.51 -30.46
CA GLN A 22 13.59 12.39 -30.36
C GLN A 22 13.88 11.33 -31.42
N THR A 23 13.92 10.06 -31.01
CA THR A 23 14.02 8.91 -31.93
C THR A 23 12.83 7.97 -31.83
N SER A 24 11.96 8.13 -30.83
CA SER A 24 10.73 7.36 -30.67
C SER A 24 9.74 7.62 -31.81
N THR A 25 8.89 6.62 -32.09
CA THR A 25 7.82 6.75 -33.08
C THR A 25 6.63 7.57 -32.56
N LEU A 26 6.58 7.80 -31.25
CA LEU A 26 5.53 8.54 -30.54
C LEU A 26 6.11 9.74 -29.78
N ASN A 27 5.34 10.83 -29.74
CA ASN A 27 5.50 11.99 -28.87
C ASN A 27 4.09 12.38 -28.37
N TRP A 28 3.96 12.71 -27.09
CA TRP A 28 2.66 13.00 -26.48
C TRP A 28 2.39 14.50 -26.43
N CYS A 29 1.28 14.90 -25.80
CA CYS A 29 0.85 16.29 -25.84
C CYS A 29 1.60 17.22 -24.86
N GLU A 30 2.38 16.68 -23.92
CA GLU A 30 3.19 17.49 -23.01
C GLU A 30 4.36 18.13 -23.79
N GLU A 31 4.59 19.43 -23.62
CA GLU A 31 5.66 20.11 -24.39
C GLU A 31 7.05 19.68 -23.90
N ASP A 32 7.87 19.20 -24.85
CA ASP A 32 9.21 18.69 -24.60
C ASP A 32 10.13 19.69 -23.90
N TYR A 33 10.68 19.27 -22.77
CA TYR A 33 11.64 20.01 -21.95
C TYR A 33 11.10 21.37 -21.46
N ASN A 34 9.78 21.58 -21.45
CA ASN A 34 9.15 22.82 -21.02
C ASN A 34 9.53 23.19 -19.56
N ILE A 35 9.40 22.22 -18.66
CA ILE A 35 9.66 22.41 -17.23
C ILE A 35 11.16 22.39 -16.93
N THR A 36 11.90 21.42 -17.45
CA THR A 36 13.34 21.21 -17.16
C THR A 36 14.11 20.76 -18.39
N PHE A 37 15.42 21.03 -18.42
CA PHE A 37 16.31 20.61 -19.51
C PHE A 37 16.65 19.10 -19.49
N TYR A 38 16.45 18.43 -18.34
CA TYR A 38 16.91 17.04 -18.12
C TYR A 38 15.85 15.97 -18.39
N CYS A 39 14.58 16.35 -18.50
CA CYS A 39 13.45 15.44 -18.65
C CYS A 39 12.47 16.06 -19.66
N ALA A 40 12.18 15.32 -20.73
CA ALA A 40 11.35 15.80 -21.84
C ALA A 40 9.92 16.06 -21.37
N GLU A 41 9.24 15.06 -20.83
CA GLU A 41 7.86 15.16 -20.35
C GLU A 41 7.81 14.89 -18.84
N VAL A 42 7.86 15.95 -18.04
CA VAL A 42 8.01 15.86 -16.58
C VAL A 42 6.76 15.32 -15.91
N VAL A 43 5.57 15.76 -16.34
CA VAL A 43 4.31 15.29 -15.76
C VAL A 43 4.09 13.83 -16.12
N ASN A 44 4.27 13.46 -17.38
CA ASN A 44 4.19 12.07 -17.84
C ASN A 44 5.22 11.18 -17.13
N THR A 45 6.44 11.67 -16.88
CA THR A 45 7.44 10.93 -16.10
C THR A 45 7.04 10.76 -14.63
N LEU A 46 6.67 11.83 -13.93
CA LEU A 46 6.43 11.77 -12.48
C LEU A 46 5.14 11.02 -12.11
N THR A 47 4.13 11.07 -12.98
CA THR A 47 2.87 10.36 -12.76
C THR A 47 3.07 8.84 -12.68
N ASN A 48 4.13 8.30 -13.28
CA ASN A 48 4.50 6.89 -13.19
C ASN A 48 5.01 6.43 -11.81
N LEU A 49 5.31 7.35 -10.89
CA LEU A 49 5.64 6.99 -9.50
C LEU A 49 4.49 6.20 -8.81
N VAL A 50 3.26 6.35 -9.28
CA VAL A 50 2.12 5.53 -8.82
C VAL A 50 2.35 4.04 -9.06
N PHE A 51 2.96 3.65 -10.19
CA PHE A 51 3.27 2.25 -10.50
C PHE A 51 4.34 1.69 -9.55
N LEU A 52 5.36 2.49 -9.23
CA LEU A 52 6.40 2.09 -8.29
C LEU A 52 5.85 1.92 -6.87
N TRP A 53 5.06 2.89 -6.41
CA TRP A 53 4.47 2.84 -5.08
C TRP A 53 3.48 1.68 -4.92
N LEU A 54 2.51 1.54 -5.84
CA LEU A 54 1.53 0.45 -5.81
C LEU A 54 2.19 -0.92 -6.05
N GLY A 55 3.16 -0.98 -6.96
CA GLY A 55 3.92 -2.19 -7.24
C GLY A 55 4.71 -2.68 -6.03
N TYR A 56 5.42 -1.78 -5.36
CA TYR A 56 6.17 -2.09 -4.14
C TYR A 56 5.25 -2.51 -2.99
N THR A 57 4.17 -1.77 -2.75
CA THR A 57 3.22 -2.09 -1.68
C THR A 57 2.57 -3.46 -1.89
N GLY A 58 2.13 -3.77 -3.11
CA GLY A 58 1.55 -5.06 -3.44
C GLY A 58 2.57 -6.20 -3.43
N LEU A 59 3.81 -5.99 -3.89
CA LEU A 59 4.89 -6.97 -3.80
C LEU A 59 5.21 -7.30 -2.33
N ARG A 60 5.34 -6.28 -1.48
CA ARG A 60 5.54 -6.45 -0.05
C ARG A 60 4.41 -7.28 0.57
N ASP A 61 3.17 -7.02 0.20
CA ASP A 61 2.00 -7.74 0.72
C ASP A 61 1.96 -9.21 0.24
N VAL A 62 2.33 -9.48 -1.02
CA VAL A 62 2.49 -10.86 -1.53
C VAL A 62 3.49 -11.65 -0.71
N LEU A 63 4.63 -11.05 -0.39
CA LEU A 63 5.64 -11.68 0.44
C LEU A 63 5.17 -11.81 1.89
N ALA A 64 4.63 -10.74 2.48
CA ALA A 64 4.25 -10.68 3.90
C ALA A 64 3.12 -11.65 4.24
N TYR A 65 2.15 -11.77 3.35
CA TYR A 65 0.98 -12.60 3.57
C TYR A 65 1.03 -13.91 2.77
N SER A 66 2.17 -14.24 2.16
CA SER A 66 2.40 -15.47 1.40
C SER A 66 1.34 -15.74 0.32
N HIS A 67 0.96 -14.70 -0.44
CA HIS A 67 0.10 -14.88 -1.62
C HIS A 67 0.83 -15.70 -2.71
N SER A 68 0.09 -16.21 -3.68
CA SER A 68 0.65 -17.05 -4.74
C SER A 68 1.87 -16.40 -5.41
N ARG A 69 2.98 -17.16 -5.53
CA ARG A 69 4.28 -16.67 -6.03
C ARG A 69 4.21 -16.05 -7.42
N ILE A 70 3.22 -16.42 -8.24
CA ILE A 70 3.02 -15.80 -9.56
C ILE A 70 2.77 -14.29 -9.48
N PHE A 71 2.15 -13.81 -8.39
CA PHE A 71 1.92 -12.39 -8.20
C PHE A 71 3.22 -11.61 -7.95
N ILE A 72 4.30 -12.25 -7.48
CA ILE A 72 5.63 -11.62 -7.42
C ILE A 72 6.05 -11.15 -8.81
N LEU A 73 5.91 -12.02 -9.82
CA LEU A 73 6.22 -11.69 -11.21
C LEU A 73 5.30 -10.61 -11.77
N VAL A 74 4.01 -10.64 -11.43
CA VAL A 74 3.04 -9.61 -11.83
C VAL A 74 3.44 -8.25 -11.27
N TYR A 75 3.76 -8.15 -9.98
CA TYR A 75 4.13 -6.89 -9.35
C TYR A 75 5.47 -6.36 -9.83
N MET A 76 6.45 -7.25 -10.07
CA MET A 76 7.71 -6.86 -10.70
C MET A 76 7.48 -6.34 -12.12
N GLY A 77 6.68 -7.04 -12.94
CA GLY A 77 6.31 -6.58 -14.28
C GLY A 77 5.62 -5.22 -14.27
N TYR A 78 4.68 -5.03 -13.33
CA TYR A 78 3.98 -3.76 -13.12
C TYR A 78 4.93 -2.61 -12.75
N MET A 79 5.94 -2.85 -11.91
CA MET A 79 6.99 -1.86 -11.62
C MET A 79 7.90 -1.61 -12.82
N VAL A 80 8.23 -2.65 -13.60
CA VAL A 80 9.04 -2.53 -14.82
C VAL A 80 8.34 -1.66 -15.87
N VAL A 81 7.02 -1.80 -16.05
CA VAL A 81 6.21 -0.90 -16.89
C VAL A 81 6.38 0.54 -16.42
N GLY A 82 6.20 0.82 -15.12
CA GLY A 82 6.37 2.17 -14.57
C GLY A 82 7.79 2.73 -14.78
N MET A 83 8.84 1.92 -14.56
CA MET A 83 10.23 2.36 -14.80
C MET A 83 10.51 2.59 -16.28
N GLY A 84 9.99 1.73 -17.16
CA GLY A 84 10.10 1.86 -18.61
C GLY A 84 9.45 3.14 -19.11
N SER A 85 8.20 3.38 -18.69
CA SER A 85 7.46 4.61 -18.99
C SER A 85 8.19 5.86 -18.49
N MET A 86 8.72 5.84 -17.25
CA MET A 86 9.55 6.94 -16.75
C MET A 86 10.78 7.20 -17.64
N ALA A 87 11.50 6.14 -18.03
CA ALA A 87 12.67 6.26 -18.89
C ALA A 87 12.30 6.77 -20.28
N PHE A 88 11.16 6.33 -20.82
CA PHE A 88 10.65 6.79 -22.11
C PHE A 88 10.29 8.27 -22.07
N HIS A 89 9.42 8.70 -21.15
CA HIS A 89 9.00 10.11 -21.05
C HIS A 89 10.14 11.05 -20.64
N THR A 90 11.18 10.55 -20.00
CA THR A 90 12.38 11.35 -19.72
C THR A 90 13.22 11.61 -20.97
N THR A 91 13.29 10.65 -21.90
CA THR A 91 14.32 10.62 -22.96
C THR A 91 13.78 10.69 -24.39
N LEU A 92 12.53 10.29 -24.63
CA LEU A 92 11.87 10.13 -25.93
C LEU A 92 12.70 9.33 -26.95
N LYS A 93 13.34 8.26 -26.46
CA LYS A 93 14.14 7.33 -27.26
C LYS A 93 13.38 6.08 -27.61
N TYR A 94 13.58 5.59 -28.83
CA TYR A 94 12.95 4.37 -29.31
C TYR A 94 13.27 3.15 -28.42
N GLU A 95 14.50 3.04 -27.92
CA GLU A 95 14.90 1.96 -27.02
C GLU A 95 14.13 1.99 -25.70
N MET A 96 13.84 3.20 -25.19
CA MET A 96 13.07 3.37 -23.96
C MET A 96 11.57 3.24 -24.22
N GLN A 97 11.07 3.61 -25.39
CA GLN A 97 9.70 3.32 -25.82
C GLN A 97 9.44 1.80 -25.81
N LEU A 98 10.39 0.99 -26.31
CA LEU A 98 10.30 -0.47 -26.22
C LEU A 98 10.30 -0.95 -24.76
N ALA A 99 11.07 -0.31 -23.89
CA ALA A 99 11.11 -0.62 -22.46
C ALA A 99 9.83 -0.23 -21.71
N ASP A 100 8.99 0.65 -22.27
CA ASP A 100 7.66 0.97 -21.76
C ASP A 100 6.61 -0.01 -22.29
N GLU A 101 6.49 -0.10 -23.62
CA GLU A 101 5.39 -0.80 -24.28
C GLU A 101 5.49 -2.33 -24.18
N LEU A 102 6.69 -2.93 -24.35
CA LEU A 102 6.82 -4.39 -24.36
C LEU A 102 6.54 -5.03 -22.98
N PRO A 103 7.02 -4.48 -21.85
CA PRO A 103 6.68 -5.00 -20.53
C PRO A 103 5.18 -5.00 -20.22
N MET A 104 4.38 -4.12 -20.83
CA MET A 104 2.92 -4.17 -20.69
C MET A 104 2.36 -5.51 -21.21
N ILE A 105 2.79 -5.94 -22.40
CA ILE A 105 2.40 -7.23 -22.99
C ILE A 105 2.86 -8.38 -22.09
N TYR A 106 4.11 -8.36 -21.63
CA TYR A 106 4.67 -9.43 -20.82
C TYR A 106 3.95 -9.58 -19.47
N THR A 107 3.61 -8.47 -18.84
CA THR A 107 2.89 -8.46 -17.56
C THR A 107 1.48 -9.03 -17.72
N VAL A 108 0.77 -8.67 -18.80
CA VAL A 108 -0.55 -9.25 -19.07
C VAL A 108 -0.44 -10.73 -19.45
N CYS A 109 0.61 -11.14 -20.18
CA CYS A 109 0.87 -12.56 -20.46
C CYS A 109 1.07 -13.37 -19.17
N ILE A 110 1.80 -12.86 -18.18
CA ILE A 110 1.95 -13.51 -16.86
C ILE A 110 0.59 -13.63 -16.16
N MET A 111 -0.21 -12.57 -16.17
CA MET A 111 -1.56 -12.59 -15.59
C MET A 111 -2.50 -13.55 -16.35
N ALA A 112 -2.39 -13.62 -17.68
CA ALA A 112 -3.12 -14.55 -18.52
C ALA A 112 -2.73 -15.98 -18.15
N PHE A 113 -1.44 -16.28 -18.00
CA PHE A 113 -0.98 -17.59 -17.55
C PHE A 113 -1.58 -17.94 -16.19
N ALA A 114 -1.53 -17.04 -15.19
CA ALA A 114 -2.15 -17.25 -13.88
C ALA A 114 -3.65 -17.58 -13.97
N THR A 115 -4.33 -17.03 -14.97
CA THR A 115 -5.77 -17.15 -15.16
C THR A 115 -6.18 -18.41 -15.92
N PHE A 116 -5.49 -18.70 -17.02
CA PHE A 116 -5.83 -19.83 -17.90
C PHE A 116 -5.30 -21.16 -17.36
N SER A 117 -4.18 -21.14 -16.63
CA SER A 117 -3.55 -22.34 -16.03
C SER A 117 -4.23 -22.82 -14.74
N TYR A 118 -5.11 -22.01 -14.15
CA TYR A 118 -5.77 -22.32 -12.89
C TYR A 118 -6.49 -23.67 -12.93
N ARG A 119 -6.19 -24.54 -11.93
CA ARG A 119 -6.72 -25.91 -11.79
C ARG A 119 -6.54 -26.82 -13.01
N ARG A 120 -5.57 -26.52 -13.89
CA ARG A 120 -5.23 -27.39 -15.02
C ARG A 120 -4.12 -28.38 -14.63
N PRO A 121 -4.13 -29.61 -15.19
CA PRO A 121 -3.00 -30.54 -15.07
C PRO A 121 -1.69 -29.94 -15.56
N ALA A 122 -0.55 -30.32 -14.98
CA ALA A 122 0.77 -29.77 -15.30
C ALA A 122 1.09 -29.76 -16.81
N LYS A 123 0.74 -30.83 -17.53
CA LYS A 123 0.92 -30.90 -19.00
C LYS A 123 0.19 -29.77 -19.75
N ILE A 124 -1.03 -29.47 -19.32
CA ILE A 124 -1.85 -28.39 -19.90
C ILE A 124 -1.27 -27.02 -19.49
N GLN A 125 -0.80 -26.87 -18.26
CA GLN A 125 -0.14 -25.63 -17.82
C GLN A 125 1.11 -25.33 -18.65
N VAL A 126 1.95 -26.33 -18.91
CA VAL A 126 3.13 -26.19 -19.79
C VAL A 126 2.71 -25.79 -21.21
N LEU A 127 1.67 -26.41 -21.76
CA LEU A 127 1.15 -26.05 -23.09
C LEU A 127 0.63 -24.60 -23.13
N ILE A 128 -0.12 -24.17 -22.11
CA ILE A 128 -0.61 -22.79 -22.01
C ILE A 128 0.57 -21.81 -21.89
N ALA A 129 1.58 -22.13 -21.06
CA ALA A 129 2.77 -21.31 -20.92
C ALA A 129 3.53 -21.18 -22.26
N ALA A 130 3.73 -22.30 -22.97
CA ALA A 130 4.37 -22.30 -24.29
C ALA A 130 3.60 -21.45 -25.31
N ALA A 131 2.25 -21.55 -25.33
CA ALA A 131 1.42 -20.75 -26.21
C ALA A 131 1.48 -19.25 -25.89
N ILE A 132 1.43 -18.88 -24.62
CA ILE A 132 1.52 -17.48 -24.18
C ILE A 132 2.91 -16.89 -24.46
N VAL A 133 3.98 -17.65 -24.22
CA VAL A 133 5.34 -17.23 -24.56
C VAL A 133 5.50 -17.08 -26.07
N GLY A 134 5.01 -18.03 -26.85
CA GLY A 134 5.00 -17.94 -28.32
C GLY A 134 4.26 -16.69 -28.82
N LEU A 135 3.10 -16.38 -28.22
CA LEU A 135 2.35 -15.15 -28.53
C LEU A 135 3.13 -13.89 -28.18
N ALA A 136 3.75 -13.84 -27.00
CA ALA A 136 4.56 -12.68 -26.56
C ALA A 136 5.77 -12.45 -27.50
N VAL A 137 6.45 -13.52 -27.89
CA VAL A 137 7.57 -13.48 -28.85
C VAL A 137 7.07 -13.00 -30.22
N PHE A 138 5.96 -13.55 -30.71
CA PHE A 138 5.37 -13.12 -31.98
C PHE A 138 5.04 -11.61 -31.98
N ILE A 139 4.33 -11.13 -30.96
CA ILE A 139 3.98 -9.71 -30.81
C ILE A 139 5.25 -8.86 -30.78
N THR A 140 6.26 -9.27 -30.01
CA THR A 140 7.52 -8.53 -29.89
C THR A 140 8.26 -8.44 -31.24
N VAL A 141 8.46 -9.57 -31.92
CA VAL A 141 9.18 -9.63 -33.19
C VAL A 141 8.44 -8.83 -34.27
N TYR A 142 7.12 -8.98 -34.35
CA TYR A 142 6.33 -8.20 -35.29
C TYR A 142 6.40 -6.69 -34.97
N TYR A 143 6.32 -6.31 -33.69
CA TYR A 143 6.37 -4.91 -33.30
C TYR A 143 7.71 -4.26 -33.63
N LEU A 144 8.83 -4.96 -33.41
CA LEU A 144 10.16 -4.49 -33.79
C LEU A 144 10.33 -4.33 -35.31
N TYR A 145 9.66 -5.17 -36.10
CA TYR A 145 9.70 -5.09 -37.55
C TYR A 145 8.79 -4.00 -38.11
N ALA A 146 7.53 -3.96 -37.67
CA ALA A 146 6.50 -3.07 -38.20
C ALA A 146 6.59 -1.65 -37.64
N MET A 147 7.13 -1.48 -36.42
CA MET A 147 7.22 -0.21 -35.68
C MET A 147 5.88 0.53 -35.58
N ASP A 148 4.76 -0.20 -35.65
CA ASP A 148 3.41 0.34 -35.63
C ASP A 148 2.81 0.28 -34.21
N PRO A 149 2.70 1.42 -33.50
CA PRO A 149 2.18 1.46 -32.14
C PRO A 149 0.70 1.06 -32.07
N VAL A 150 -0.07 1.18 -33.16
CA VAL A 150 -1.48 0.78 -33.17
C VAL A 150 -1.60 -0.75 -33.06
N PHE A 151 -0.72 -1.51 -33.72
CA PHE A 151 -0.66 -2.96 -33.58
C PHE A 151 -0.44 -3.36 -32.12
N HIS A 152 0.51 -2.71 -31.43
CA HIS A 152 0.76 -2.97 -30.01
C HIS A 152 -0.49 -2.71 -29.15
N GLN A 153 -1.13 -1.55 -29.32
CA GLN A 153 -2.32 -1.15 -28.58
C GLN A 153 -3.47 -2.16 -28.75
N VAL A 154 -3.72 -2.61 -29.99
CA VAL A 154 -4.75 -3.60 -30.29
C VAL A 154 -4.41 -4.96 -29.67
N ALA A 155 -3.16 -5.41 -29.79
CA ALA A 155 -2.71 -6.67 -29.20
C ALA A 155 -2.85 -6.66 -27.68
N TYR A 156 -2.40 -5.58 -27.03
CA TYR A 156 -2.54 -5.36 -25.59
C TYR A 156 -4.01 -5.35 -25.15
N GLY A 157 -4.85 -4.61 -25.87
CA GLY A 157 -6.29 -4.50 -25.58
C GLY A 157 -7.01 -5.84 -25.66
N LEU A 158 -6.78 -6.60 -26.73
CA LEU A 158 -7.38 -7.93 -26.92
C LEU A 158 -6.92 -8.91 -25.84
N LEU A 159 -5.61 -8.98 -25.57
CA LEU A 159 -5.05 -9.87 -24.56
C LEU A 159 -5.60 -9.56 -23.16
N THR A 160 -5.70 -8.27 -22.82
CA THR A 160 -6.27 -7.79 -21.55
C THR A 160 -7.74 -8.15 -21.44
N ALA A 161 -8.55 -7.88 -22.48
CA ALA A 161 -9.96 -8.20 -22.51
C ALA A 161 -10.20 -9.71 -22.34
N CYS A 162 -9.50 -10.55 -23.11
CA CYS A 162 -9.58 -12.02 -22.98
C CYS A 162 -9.25 -12.49 -21.56
N THR A 163 -8.23 -11.92 -20.92
CA THR A 163 -7.83 -12.25 -19.55
C THR A 163 -8.89 -11.85 -18.53
N ILE A 164 -9.49 -10.66 -18.67
CA ILE A 164 -10.56 -10.17 -17.80
C ILE A 164 -11.82 -11.04 -17.95
N PHE A 165 -12.26 -11.32 -19.18
CA PHE A 165 -13.44 -12.16 -19.43
C PHE A 165 -13.27 -13.57 -18.85
N ARG A 166 -12.09 -14.17 -19.05
CA ARG A 166 -11.78 -15.46 -18.44
C ARG A 166 -11.78 -15.36 -16.91
N GLY A 167 -11.28 -14.28 -16.33
CA GLY A 167 -11.34 -14.02 -14.89
C GLY A 167 -12.77 -13.99 -14.35
N PHE A 168 -13.68 -13.27 -15.01
CA PHE A 168 -15.10 -13.27 -14.68
C PHE A 168 -15.74 -14.64 -14.82
N TYR A 169 -15.39 -15.39 -15.87
CA TYR A 169 -15.86 -16.76 -16.03
C TYR A 169 -15.44 -17.62 -14.84
N VAL A 170 -14.17 -17.59 -14.42
CA VAL A 170 -13.69 -18.36 -13.24
C VAL A 170 -14.45 -17.93 -11.98
N MET A 171 -14.61 -16.62 -11.79
CA MET A 171 -15.31 -16.07 -10.63
C MET A 171 -16.77 -16.56 -10.56
N GLU A 172 -17.48 -16.55 -11.69
CA GLU A 172 -18.91 -16.90 -11.73
C GLU A 172 -19.17 -18.40 -11.79
N ARG A 173 -18.37 -19.15 -12.55
CA ARG A 173 -18.57 -20.59 -12.77
C ARG A 173 -17.87 -21.47 -11.74
N ASP A 174 -16.69 -21.08 -11.30
CA ASP A 174 -15.89 -21.91 -10.40
C ASP A 174 -16.02 -21.42 -8.96
N LEU A 175 -15.84 -20.12 -8.72
CA LEU A 175 -15.77 -19.57 -7.37
C LEU A 175 -17.14 -19.39 -6.70
N ARG A 176 -18.12 -18.76 -7.36
CA ARG A 176 -19.45 -18.49 -6.76
C ARG A 176 -20.14 -19.76 -6.22
N PRO A 177 -20.18 -20.90 -6.95
CA PRO A 177 -20.79 -22.11 -6.42
C PRO A 177 -20.06 -22.66 -5.20
N GLN A 178 -18.72 -22.62 -5.20
CA GLN A 178 -17.89 -23.06 -4.08
C GLN A 178 -18.11 -22.18 -2.83
N LEU A 179 -18.17 -20.86 -2.99
CA LEU A 179 -18.47 -19.94 -1.89
C LEU A 179 -19.88 -20.13 -1.34
N SER A 180 -20.87 -20.35 -2.21
CA SER A 180 -22.25 -20.62 -1.79
C SER A 180 -22.36 -21.88 -0.94
N GLN A 181 -21.54 -22.91 -1.22
CA GLN A 181 -21.48 -24.13 -0.43
C GLN A 181 -20.72 -23.96 0.89
N ARG A 182 -19.58 -23.25 0.88
CA ARG A 182 -18.73 -23.10 2.08
C ARG A 182 -19.22 -22.04 3.07
N VAL A 183 -19.75 -20.92 2.57
CA VAL A 183 -20.15 -19.74 3.34
C VAL A 183 -21.46 -19.12 2.80
N PRO A 184 -22.61 -19.81 2.87
CA PRO A 184 -23.86 -19.39 2.22
C PRO A 184 -24.34 -17.99 2.64
N ALA A 185 -24.21 -17.63 3.92
CA ALA A 185 -24.65 -16.33 4.44
C ALA A 185 -23.79 -15.17 3.93
N GLU A 186 -22.47 -15.36 3.83
CA GLU A 186 -21.50 -14.32 3.45
C GLU A 186 -21.18 -14.32 1.94
N CYS A 187 -21.61 -15.35 1.19
CA CYS A 187 -21.32 -15.48 -0.24
C CYS A 187 -21.69 -14.23 -1.03
N SER A 188 -22.84 -13.63 -0.73
CA SER A 188 -23.30 -12.40 -1.40
C SER A 188 -22.40 -11.19 -1.12
N GLN A 189 -21.77 -11.14 0.05
CA GLN A 189 -20.82 -10.09 0.43
C GLN A 189 -19.51 -10.25 -0.34
N TYR A 190 -18.90 -11.44 -0.32
CA TYR A 190 -17.64 -11.70 -1.05
C TYR A 190 -17.77 -11.43 -2.55
N MET A 191 -18.88 -11.87 -3.17
CA MET A 191 -19.12 -11.58 -4.58
C MET A 191 -19.26 -10.08 -4.85
N ARG A 192 -19.94 -9.35 -3.96
CA ARG A 192 -20.08 -7.89 -4.09
C ARG A 192 -18.74 -7.17 -3.98
N GLU A 193 -17.86 -7.60 -3.07
CA GLU A 193 -16.50 -7.07 -2.95
C GLU A 193 -15.70 -7.31 -4.24
N MET A 194 -15.77 -8.53 -4.81
CA MET A 194 -15.08 -8.86 -6.05
C MET A 194 -15.59 -8.05 -7.25
N TYR A 195 -16.91 -7.93 -7.40
CA TYR A 195 -17.50 -7.10 -8.46
C TYR A 195 -17.13 -5.64 -8.29
N LYS A 196 -17.13 -5.10 -7.08
CA LYS A 196 -16.70 -3.72 -6.84
C LYS A 196 -15.25 -3.50 -7.26
N LEU A 197 -14.32 -4.37 -6.84
CA LEU A 197 -12.92 -4.27 -7.26
C LEU A 197 -12.76 -4.32 -8.78
N ALA A 198 -13.40 -5.31 -9.43
CA ALA A 198 -13.31 -5.48 -10.88
C ALA A 198 -13.96 -4.31 -11.63
N LEU A 199 -15.17 -3.87 -11.25
CA LEU A 199 -15.83 -2.76 -11.94
C LEU A 199 -15.09 -1.44 -11.72
N THR A 200 -14.54 -1.19 -10.52
CA THR A 200 -13.70 -0.02 -10.27
C THR A 200 -12.44 -0.05 -11.12
N GLY A 201 -11.73 -1.18 -11.21
CA GLY A 201 -10.54 -1.28 -12.06
C GLY A 201 -10.85 -1.10 -13.55
N ILE A 202 -11.95 -1.66 -14.06
CA ILE A 202 -12.39 -1.47 -15.46
C ILE A 202 -12.70 -0.01 -15.71
N PHE A 203 -13.45 0.61 -14.79
CA PHE A 203 -13.82 2.01 -14.91
C PHE A 203 -12.57 2.91 -14.93
N MET A 204 -11.62 2.70 -14.02
CA MET A 204 -10.37 3.49 -13.99
C MET A 204 -9.58 3.33 -15.28
N PHE A 205 -9.45 2.10 -15.80
CA PHE A 205 -8.76 1.86 -17.07
C PHE A 205 -9.47 2.53 -18.25
N LEU A 206 -10.78 2.38 -18.38
CA LEU A 206 -11.56 2.98 -19.48
C LEU A 206 -11.62 4.51 -19.38
N ALA A 207 -11.72 5.07 -18.18
CA ALA A 207 -11.67 6.51 -17.96
C ALA A 207 -10.29 7.07 -18.34
N GLY A 208 -9.21 6.37 -17.95
CA GLY A 208 -7.87 6.69 -18.43
C GLY A 208 -7.79 6.65 -19.95
N PHE A 209 -8.26 5.56 -20.56
CA PHE A 209 -8.19 5.39 -22.02
C PHE A 209 -8.96 6.48 -22.76
N PHE A 210 -10.11 6.89 -22.21
CA PHE A 210 -10.87 8.02 -22.74
C PHE A 210 -10.07 9.32 -22.66
N ILE A 211 -9.49 9.65 -21.50
CA ILE A 211 -8.67 10.87 -21.34
C ILE A 211 -7.45 10.84 -22.26
N TRP A 212 -6.78 9.69 -22.38
CA TRP A 212 -5.67 9.49 -23.32
C TRP A 212 -6.08 9.79 -24.77
N ASN A 213 -7.24 9.32 -25.22
CA ASN A 213 -7.75 9.64 -26.56
C ASN A 213 -8.06 11.13 -26.72
N MET A 214 -8.63 11.77 -25.68
CA MET A 214 -8.90 13.22 -25.73
C MET A 214 -7.61 14.03 -25.82
N ASP A 215 -6.56 13.62 -25.10
CA ASP A 215 -5.23 14.22 -25.15
C ASP A 215 -4.64 14.16 -26.57
N ASN A 216 -4.70 12.98 -27.21
CA ASN A 216 -4.22 12.80 -28.57
C ASN A 216 -5.02 13.60 -29.62
N ILE A 217 -6.36 13.57 -29.55
CA ILE A 217 -7.22 14.18 -30.57
C ILE A 217 -7.24 15.71 -30.46
N TYR A 218 -7.30 16.24 -29.23
CA TYR A 218 -7.46 17.67 -28.98
C TYR A 218 -6.17 18.36 -28.54
N CYS A 219 -5.00 17.74 -28.76
CA CYS A 219 -3.74 18.23 -28.25
C CYS A 219 -3.48 19.72 -28.58
N HIS A 220 -3.71 20.14 -29.82
CA HIS A 220 -3.51 21.54 -30.22
C HIS A 220 -4.33 22.55 -29.39
N HIS A 221 -5.60 22.21 -29.11
CA HIS A 221 -6.47 23.04 -28.27
C HIS A 221 -6.03 23.01 -26.81
N LEU A 222 -5.72 21.83 -26.28
CA LEU A 222 -5.25 21.65 -24.90
C LEU A 222 -3.96 22.45 -24.67
N THR A 223 -2.99 22.36 -25.58
CA THR A 223 -1.72 23.09 -25.50
C THR A 223 -1.90 24.59 -25.54
N THR A 224 -2.81 25.10 -26.37
CA THR A 224 -3.14 26.53 -26.38
C THR A 224 -3.72 26.96 -25.02
N THR A 225 -4.57 26.16 -24.42
CA THR A 225 -5.12 26.42 -23.08
C THR A 225 -4.05 26.29 -21.99
N LYS A 226 -3.12 25.33 -22.08
CA LYS A 226 -1.97 25.19 -21.17
C LYS A 226 -1.11 26.45 -21.15
N LYS A 227 -0.83 27.04 -22.32
CA LYS A 227 -0.10 28.31 -22.47
C LYS A 227 -0.82 29.49 -21.82
N GLN A 228 -2.16 29.47 -21.73
CA GLN A 228 -2.95 30.51 -21.05
C GLN A 228 -3.06 30.29 -19.53
N MET A 229 -3.18 29.04 -19.08
CA MET A 229 -3.33 28.70 -17.65
C MET A 229 -2.03 28.84 -16.86
N LEU A 230 -0.89 28.64 -17.54
CA LEU A 230 0.46 28.65 -16.98
C LEU A 230 0.67 27.52 -15.94
N LEU A 231 1.93 27.20 -15.65
CA LEU A 231 2.26 26.27 -14.58
C LEU A 231 2.02 26.94 -13.22
N PRO A 232 1.61 26.20 -12.17
CA PRO A 232 1.42 24.74 -12.13
C PRO A 232 0.05 24.27 -12.61
N TRP A 233 -0.90 25.17 -12.89
CA TRP A 233 -2.29 24.81 -13.19
C TRP A 233 -2.46 24.08 -14.52
N ALA A 234 -1.58 24.33 -15.49
CA ALA A 234 -1.54 23.63 -16.76
C ALA A 234 -1.37 22.11 -16.62
N VAL A 235 -0.79 21.61 -15.52
CA VAL A 235 -0.60 20.18 -15.25
C VAL A 235 -1.91 19.39 -15.26
N ILE A 236 -3.04 20.03 -14.91
CA ILE A 236 -4.36 19.39 -14.93
C ILE A 236 -4.77 18.97 -16.34
N LEU A 237 -4.27 19.66 -17.37
CA LEU A 237 -4.58 19.40 -18.76
C LEU A 237 -3.62 18.40 -19.42
N GLU A 238 -2.64 17.86 -18.69
CA GLU A 238 -1.77 16.78 -19.20
C GLU A 238 -2.53 15.45 -19.12
N GLY A 239 -3.32 15.17 -20.16
CA GLY A 239 -4.22 14.01 -20.19
C GLY A 239 -3.46 12.69 -20.18
N HIS A 240 -2.29 12.63 -20.82
CA HIS A 240 -1.43 11.45 -20.77
C HIS A 240 -0.90 11.17 -19.35
N GLY A 241 -0.64 12.20 -18.53
CA GLY A 241 -0.30 12.03 -17.12
C GLY A 241 -1.44 11.44 -16.29
N TRP A 242 -2.69 11.85 -16.57
CA TRP A 242 -3.87 11.24 -15.95
C TRP A 242 -4.08 9.79 -16.38
N TRP A 243 -3.72 9.45 -17.63
CA TRP A 243 -3.72 8.07 -18.10
C TRP A 243 -2.83 7.18 -17.23
N HIS A 244 -1.60 7.60 -16.90
CA HIS A 244 -0.72 6.85 -15.99
C HIS A 244 -1.33 6.68 -14.60
N ILE A 245 -1.89 7.75 -14.02
CA ILE A 245 -2.52 7.68 -12.70
C ILE A 245 -3.69 6.69 -12.71
N LEU A 246 -4.59 6.80 -13.69
CA LEU A 246 -5.82 6.00 -13.73
C LEU A 246 -5.55 4.53 -14.10
N THR A 247 -4.65 4.27 -15.05
CA THR A 247 -4.24 2.89 -15.37
C THR A 247 -3.39 2.28 -14.27
N GLY A 248 -2.58 3.08 -13.58
CA GLY A 248 -1.91 2.65 -12.35
C GLY A 248 -2.92 2.30 -11.26
N LEU A 249 -3.94 3.13 -11.04
CA LEU A 249 -5.02 2.80 -10.12
C LEU A 249 -5.90 1.65 -10.59
N ALA A 250 -5.89 1.26 -11.87
CA ALA A 250 -6.50 0.01 -12.33
C ALA A 250 -5.82 -1.23 -11.72
N TYR A 251 -4.78 -1.07 -10.90
CA TYR A 251 -4.28 -1.99 -9.87
C TYR A 251 -5.37 -2.78 -9.11
N HIS A 252 -6.57 -2.21 -8.95
CA HIS A 252 -7.74 -2.90 -8.41
C HIS A 252 -8.00 -4.26 -9.11
N MET A 253 -7.63 -4.40 -10.39
CA MET A 253 -7.67 -5.66 -11.14
C MET A 253 -6.71 -6.72 -10.58
N ILE A 254 -5.48 -6.33 -10.26
CA ILE A 254 -4.49 -7.24 -9.68
C ILE A 254 -4.98 -7.69 -8.30
N ILE A 255 -5.50 -6.77 -7.48
CA ILE A 255 -6.08 -7.11 -6.17
C ILE A 255 -7.32 -7.99 -6.29
N TRP A 256 -8.20 -7.74 -7.26
CA TRP A 256 -9.30 -8.64 -7.57
C TRP A 256 -8.81 -10.06 -7.87
N ARG A 257 -7.68 -10.20 -8.57
CA ARG A 257 -7.08 -11.52 -8.85
C ARG A 257 -6.43 -12.17 -7.64
N VAL A 258 -5.75 -11.40 -6.79
CA VAL A 258 -5.24 -11.90 -5.51
C VAL A 258 -6.39 -12.38 -4.63
N TRP A 259 -7.45 -11.57 -4.49
CA TRP A 259 -8.60 -11.88 -3.65
C TRP A 259 -9.38 -13.10 -4.16
N SER A 260 -9.70 -13.14 -5.45
CA SER A 260 -10.35 -14.30 -6.06
C SER A 260 -9.53 -15.58 -5.92
N THR A 261 -8.19 -15.50 -6.03
CA THR A 261 -7.32 -16.67 -5.83
C THR A 261 -7.40 -17.21 -4.40
N ARG A 262 -7.39 -16.35 -3.39
CA ARG A 262 -7.53 -16.77 -1.98
C ARG A 262 -8.89 -17.40 -1.68
N CYS A 263 -9.96 -16.82 -2.19
CA CYS A 263 -11.28 -17.43 -2.05
C CYS A 263 -11.39 -18.74 -2.86
N LEU A 264 -10.70 -18.87 -4.00
CA LEU A 264 -10.65 -20.13 -4.75
C LEU A 264 -9.91 -21.25 -4.00
N GLU A 265 -8.88 -20.89 -3.23
CA GLU A 265 -8.12 -21.78 -2.36
C GLU A 265 -8.88 -22.18 -1.08
N GLY A 266 -9.98 -21.50 -0.76
CA GLY A 266 -10.78 -21.76 0.45
C GLY A 266 -10.32 -21.00 1.69
N SER A 267 -9.41 -20.03 1.54
CA SER A 267 -8.85 -19.25 2.65
C SER A 267 -9.62 -17.95 2.91
N GLU A 268 -10.89 -17.83 2.48
CA GLU A 268 -11.70 -16.61 2.64
C GLU A 268 -11.90 -16.17 4.10
N LYS A 269 -11.82 -17.09 5.06
CA LYS A 269 -11.97 -16.78 6.50
C LYS A 269 -10.69 -16.27 7.16
N GLU A 270 -9.54 -16.61 6.59
CA GLU A 270 -8.21 -16.22 7.10
C GLU A 270 -7.80 -14.84 6.62
N PHE A 271 -8.35 -14.40 5.48
CA PHE A 271 -8.02 -13.15 4.84
C PHE A 271 -9.23 -12.20 4.81
N LYS A 272 -8.97 -10.90 4.68
CA LYS A 272 -9.99 -9.89 4.41
C LYS A 272 -9.49 -8.91 3.36
N LEU A 273 -10.44 -8.37 2.60
CA LEU A 273 -10.20 -7.19 1.79
C LEU A 273 -10.27 -5.95 2.69
N ASP A 274 -9.14 -5.27 2.88
CA ASP A 274 -9.10 -3.95 3.49
C ASP A 274 -9.21 -2.89 2.41
N TRP A 275 -10.38 -2.26 2.31
CA TRP A 275 -10.63 -1.24 1.31
C TRP A 275 -11.76 -0.29 1.72
N ALA A 276 -11.43 0.99 1.82
CA ALA A 276 -12.38 2.09 1.94
C ALA A 276 -12.36 2.89 0.62
N PRO A 277 -13.42 2.81 -0.20
CA PRO A 277 -13.48 3.51 -1.48
C PRO A 277 -13.15 5.00 -1.32
N LEU A 278 -12.32 5.54 -2.22
CA LEU A 278 -11.82 6.93 -2.23
C LEU A 278 -10.83 7.31 -1.11
N TRP A 279 -10.69 6.51 -0.06
CA TRP A 279 -9.84 6.83 1.10
C TRP A 279 -8.61 5.92 1.22
N SER A 280 -8.68 4.69 0.72
CA SER A 280 -7.56 3.76 0.72
C SER A 280 -7.45 2.97 -0.58
N VAL A 281 -6.23 2.48 -0.84
CA VAL A 281 -5.94 1.51 -1.88
C VAL A 281 -6.34 0.12 -1.36
N PRO A 282 -7.02 -0.72 -2.15
CA PRO A 282 -7.43 -2.04 -1.71
C PRO A 282 -6.23 -2.95 -1.44
N ARG A 283 -6.28 -3.70 -0.33
CA ARG A 283 -5.24 -4.67 0.07
C ARG A 283 -5.90 -5.95 0.61
N VAL A 284 -5.26 -7.10 0.39
CA VAL A 284 -5.73 -8.39 0.93
C VAL A 284 -4.83 -8.77 2.11
N LEU A 285 -5.38 -8.73 3.32
CA LEU A 285 -4.63 -8.84 4.57
C LEU A 285 -5.09 -10.05 5.38
N VAL A 286 -4.21 -10.61 6.22
CA VAL A 286 -4.58 -11.71 7.14
C VAL A 286 -5.41 -11.15 8.30
N ARG A 287 -6.59 -11.74 8.56
CA ARG A 287 -7.55 -11.30 9.59
C ARG A 287 -6.98 -11.37 11.01
N GLU A 288 -6.34 -12.48 11.35
CA GLU A 288 -5.93 -12.77 12.73
C GLU A 288 -4.72 -11.93 13.17
N ILE A 289 -3.77 -11.70 12.27
CA ILE A 289 -2.53 -10.96 12.56
C ILE A 289 -2.82 -9.49 12.87
N GLU A 290 -3.74 -8.84 12.15
CA GLU A 290 -4.09 -7.45 12.45
C GLU A 290 -4.85 -7.32 13.78
N ALA A 291 -5.81 -8.21 14.02
CA ALA A 291 -6.57 -8.18 15.26
C ALA A 291 -5.66 -8.40 16.48
N GLN A 292 -4.76 -9.39 16.41
CA GLN A 292 -3.80 -9.68 17.46
C GLN A 292 -2.75 -8.56 17.61
N SER A 293 -2.23 -7.99 16.52
CA SER A 293 -1.27 -6.88 16.57
C SER A 293 -1.88 -5.64 17.18
N ILE A 294 -3.11 -5.27 16.80
CA ILE A 294 -3.81 -4.09 17.35
C ILE A 294 -4.12 -4.32 18.83
N ALA A 295 -4.65 -5.49 19.19
CA ALA A 295 -4.94 -5.82 20.59
C ALA A 295 -3.67 -5.81 21.46
N ALA A 296 -2.56 -6.38 20.97
CA ALA A 296 -1.29 -6.38 21.68
C ALA A 296 -0.74 -4.95 21.85
N GLN A 297 -0.78 -4.12 20.80
CA GLN A 297 -0.34 -2.71 20.87
C GLN A 297 -1.18 -1.89 21.85
N GLN A 298 -2.50 -2.09 21.87
CA GLN A 298 -3.38 -1.45 22.85
C GLN A 298 -3.04 -1.85 24.29
N GLN A 299 -2.82 -3.15 24.54
CA GLN A 299 -2.43 -3.64 25.87
C GLN A 299 -1.07 -3.11 26.31
N ILE A 300 -0.08 -3.06 25.41
CA ILE A 300 1.24 -2.49 25.69
C ILE A 300 1.11 -1.01 26.08
N SER A 301 0.33 -0.23 25.34
CA SER A 301 0.11 1.20 25.62
C SER A 301 -0.54 1.42 27.00
N LEU A 302 -1.54 0.61 27.34
CA LEU A 302 -2.21 0.67 28.65
C LEU A 302 -1.25 0.34 29.80
N VAL A 303 -0.50 -0.77 29.70
CA VAL A 303 0.44 -1.19 30.75
C VAL A 303 1.57 -0.17 30.90
N ARG A 304 2.12 0.38 29.81
CA ARG A 304 3.12 1.47 29.87
C ARG A 304 2.61 2.69 30.63
N THR A 305 1.35 3.07 30.39
CA THR A 305 0.72 4.20 31.08
C THR A 305 0.57 3.93 32.58
N GLN A 306 0.15 2.72 32.95
CA GLN A 306 0.04 2.31 34.36
C GLN A 306 1.40 2.28 35.07
N VAL A 307 2.43 1.72 34.43
CA VAL A 307 3.80 1.69 34.96
C VAL A 307 4.32 3.11 35.18
N ALA A 308 4.13 4.01 34.22
CA ALA A 308 4.54 5.41 34.35
C ALA A 308 3.82 6.11 35.52
N SER A 309 2.52 5.84 35.73
CA SER A 309 1.76 6.37 36.86
C SER A 309 2.31 5.88 38.20
N LYS A 310 2.49 4.55 38.33
CA LYS A 310 3.00 3.92 39.56
C LYS A 310 4.44 4.31 39.88
N GLN A 311 5.30 4.46 38.88
CA GLN A 311 6.64 5.00 39.06
C GLN A 311 6.63 6.45 39.56
N ARG A 312 5.66 7.27 39.15
CA ARG A 312 5.47 8.63 39.67
C ARG A 312 5.07 8.60 41.16
N GLU A 313 4.12 7.75 41.52
CA GLU A 313 3.69 7.55 42.92
C GLU A 313 4.86 7.07 43.80
N MET A 314 5.65 6.11 43.31
CA MET A 314 6.83 5.61 44.02
C MET A 314 7.88 6.70 44.24
N ARG A 315 8.19 7.51 43.22
CA ARG A 315 9.14 8.63 43.34
C ARG A 315 8.65 9.66 44.35
N LEU A 316 7.36 9.97 44.34
CA LEU A 316 6.77 10.89 45.33
C LEU A 316 6.93 10.32 46.74
N ALA A 317 6.57 9.06 46.98
CA ALA A 317 6.72 8.43 48.29
C ALA A 317 8.19 8.37 48.76
N GLN A 318 9.14 8.09 47.84
CA GLN A 318 10.58 8.10 48.13
C GLN A 318 11.07 9.51 48.51
N LEU A 319 10.63 10.53 47.78
CA LEU A 319 10.95 11.94 48.08
C LEU A 319 10.38 12.35 49.45
N THR A 320 9.09 12.08 49.71
CA THR A 320 8.46 12.37 51.01
C THR A 320 9.21 11.69 52.14
N ARG A 321 9.63 10.43 51.96
CA ARG A 321 10.43 9.72 52.97
C ARG A 321 11.80 10.39 53.18
N SER A 322 12.48 10.80 52.11
CA SER A 322 13.78 11.47 52.20
C SER A 322 13.71 12.83 52.87
N GLU A 323 12.67 13.62 52.59
CA GLU A 323 12.41 14.90 53.24
C GLU A 323 12.11 14.69 54.72
N MET A 324 11.28 13.70 55.06
CA MET A 324 11.00 13.36 56.45
C MET A 324 12.22 12.90 57.23
N ALA A 325 13.14 12.16 56.59
CA ALA A 325 14.37 11.70 57.23
C ALA A 325 15.35 12.84 57.54
N SER A 326 15.19 14.01 56.90
CA SER A 326 15.99 15.20 57.17
C SER A 326 15.50 16.02 58.36
N LEU A 327 14.32 15.71 58.90
CA LEU A 327 13.71 16.44 60.02
C LEU A 327 14.23 15.94 61.38
N PRO A 328 14.38 16.84 62.38
CA PRO A 328 14.66 16.47 63.76
C PRO A 328 13.59 15.52 64.35
N SER A 329 14.01 14.58 65.21
CA SER A 329 13.17 13.53 65.79
C SER A 329 12.03 14.02 66.70
N ASP A 330 12.06 15.29 67.11
CA ASP A 330 11.06 15.96 67.93
C ASP A 330 10.01 16.75 67.11
N THR A 331 10.10 16.73 65.78
CA THR A 331 9.18 17.47 64.91
C THR A 331 7.79 16.83 64.88
N ALA A 332 6.74 17.61 65.14
CA ALA A 332 5.36 17.13 65.05
C ALA A 332 4.95 16.90 63.58
N VAL A 333 4.54 15.67 63.24
CA VAL A 333 4.10 15.29 61.89
C VAL A 333 2.64 14.87 61.89
N TYR A 334 1.93 15.28 60.83
CA TYR A 334 0.49 15.06 60.68
C TYR A 334 0.19 14.33 59.37
N GLU A 335 -0.58 13.24 59.46
CA GLU A 335 -1.06 12.50 58.29
C GLU A 335 -2.48 12.94 57.94
N GLY A 336 -2.73 13.24 56.65
CA GLY A 336 -4.07 13.57 56.15
C GLY A 336 -4.89 12.30 55.89
N VAL A 337 -6.02 12.14 56.59
CA VAL A 337 -6.87 10.92 56.52
C VAL A 337 -8.00 11.04 55.48
N GLY A 338 -7.96 12.07 54.63
CA GLY A 338 -9.01 12.38 53.65
C GLY A 338 -10.18 13.19 54.25
N LYS A 339 -11.20 13.45 53.42
CA LYS A 339 -12.43 14.14 53.83
C LYS A 339 -13.46 13.10 54.31
N MET A 340 -13.50 12.83 55.60
CA MET A 340 -14.53 11.93 56.16
C MET A 340 -15.72 12.77 56.63
N TYR A 341 -16.83 12.74 55.87
CA TYR A 341 -18.15 13.36 56.12
C TYR A 341 -18.22 14.85 56.51
N VAL A 342 -17.08 15.53 56.68
CA VAL A 342 -16.94 16.93 57.05
C VAL A 342 -16.04 17.60 56.01
N PRO A 343 -16.32 18.83 55.54
CA PRO A 343 -15.51 19.50 54.51
C PRO A 343 -14.16 20.04 55.04
N ALA A 344 -13.64 19.47 56.13
CA ALA A 344 -12.34 19.80 56.71
C ALA A 344 -11.38 18.62 56.54
N LEU A 345 -10.14 18.91 56.15
CA LEU A 345 -9.06 17.92 56.15
C LEU A 345 -8.75 17.54 57.60
N LEU A 346 -9.02 16.28 57.94
CA LEU A 346 -8.63 15.71 59.23
C LEU A 346 -7.17 15.29 59.16
N PHE A 347 -6.38 15.84 60.07
CA PHE A 347 -4.97 15.57 60.23
C PHE A 347 -4.76 14.90 61.59
N VAL A 348 -4.14 13.72 61.60
CA VAL A 348 -3.82 12.99 62.83
C VAL A 348 -2.33 13.12 63.10
N SER A 349 -1.95 13.49 64.33
CA SER A 349 -0.54 13.50 64.75
C SER A 349 -0.02 12.07 64.85
N VAL A 350 1.03 11.75 64.11
CA VAL A 350 1.63 10.41 64.08
C VAL A 350 3.13 10.56 64.36
N PRO A 351 3.74 9.67 65.17
CA PRO A 351 5.19 9.66 65.35
C PRO A 351 5.92 9.52 64.00
N ILE A 352 7.02 10.26 63.82
CA ILE A 352 7.82 10.24 62.58
C ILE A 352 8.20 8.81 62.18
N THR A 353 8.59 7.99 63.15
CA THR A 353 9.00 6.58 62.93
C THR A 353 7.86 5.74 62.33
N ALA A 354 6.64 5.86 62.87
CA ALA A 354 5.49 5.11 62.36
C ALA A 354 5.10 5.52 60.93
N LEU A 355 5.24 6.80 60.57
CA LEU A 355 4.96 7.28 59.22
C LEU A 355 6.09 6.88 58.24
N GLN A 356 7.35 6.86 58.67
CA GLN A 356 8.48 6.36 57.88
C GLN A 356 8.34 4.86 57.57
N ASP A 357 7.90 4.06 58.53
CA ASP A 357 7.63 2.64 58.35
C ASP A 357 6.48 2.41 57.35
N LYS A 358 5.41 3.19 57.47
CA LYS A 358 4.28 3.15 56.53
C LYS A 358 4.70 3.51 55.11
N LEU A 359 5.45 4.60 54.93
CA LEU A 359 5.99 4.99 53.62
C LEU A 359 6.94 3.93 53.06
N SER A 360 7.76 3.31 53.90
CA SER A 360 8.65 2.22 53.48
C SER A 360 7.88 0.99 53.03
N SER A 361 6.78 0.65 53.70
CA SER A 361 5.86 -0.41 53.26
C SER A 361 5.19 -0.06 51.93
N GLN A 362 4.68 1.16 51.77
CA GLN A 362 4.06 1.62 50.52
C GLN A 362 5.03 1.62 49.33
N ILE A 363 6.27 2.09 49.54
CA ILE A 363 7.32 2.05 48.51
C ILE A 363 7.56 0.60 48.08
N LYS A 364 7.68 -0.35 49.01
CA LYS A 364 7.93 -1.77 48.71
C LYS A 364 6.76 -2.42 47.97
N GLU A 365 5.53 -2.07 48.32
CA GLU A 365 4.32 -2.54 47.63
C GLU A 365 4.27 -2.04 46.20
N ILE A 366 4.44 -0.72 46.00
CA ILE A 366 4.47 -0.11 44.65
C ILE A 366 5.63 -0.65 43.83
N GLU A 367 6.81 -0.86 44.43
CA GLU A 367 7.97 -1.45 43.76
C GLU A 367 7.67 -2.88 43.26
N THR A 368 6.97 -3.68 44.07
CA THR A 368 6.55 -5.03 43.70
C THR A 368 5.51 -5.01 42.56
N GLU A 369 4.56 -4.06 42.60
CA GLU A 369 3.59 -3.86 41.51
C GLU A 369 4.26 -3.42 40.20
N VAL A 370 5.20 -2.48 40.27
CA VAL A 370 5.97 -1.99 39.11
C VAL A 370 6.80 -3.11 38.50
N ASP A 371 7.46 -3.94 39.31
CA ASP A 371 8.24 -5.08 38.81
C ASP A 371 7.35 -6.14 38.14
N SER A 372 6.19 -6.45 38.74
CA SER A 372 5.19 -7.35 38.15
C SER A 372 4.64 -6.82 36.82
N MET A 373 4.27 -5.54 36.77
CA MET A 373 3.82 -4.88 35.54
C MET A 373 4.94 -4.80 34.49
N GLY A 374 6.18 -4.59 34.92
CA GLY A 374 7.37 -4.60 34.06
C GLY A 374 7.59 -5.96 33.40
N LYS A 375 7.48 -7.06 34.16
CA LYS A 375 7.51 -8.44 33.64
C LYS A 375 6.40 -8.69 32.64
N ARG A 376 5.17 -8.25 32.95
CA ARG A 376 4.02 -8.36 32.04
C ARG A 376 4.23 -7.56 30.75
N LEU A 377 4.74 -6.34 30.85
CA LEU A 377 5.07 -5.49 29.71
C LEU A 377 6.12 -6.16 28.83
N HIS A 378 7.20 -6.65 29.44
CA HIS A 378 8.27 -7.35 28.73
C HIS A 378 7.76 -8.61 28.01
N TYR A 379 6.87 -9.38 28.64
CA TYR A 379 6.22 -10.52 28.02
C TYR A 379 5.36 -10.12 26.81
N LEU A 380 4.55 -9.07 26.94
CA LEU A 380 3.71 -8.57 25.85
C LEU A 380 4.54 -8.03 24.69
N GLU A 381 5.61 -7.27 24.97
CA GLU A 381 6.53 -6.76 23.96
C GLU A 381 7.29 -7.88 23.26
N THR A 382 7.75 -8.89 24.01
CA THR A 382 8.42 -10.07 23.45
C THR A 382 7.47 -10.89 22.60
N THR A 383 6.21 -11.06 23.02
CA THR A 383 5.19 -11.77 22.24
C THR A 383 4.86 -11.02 20.95
N ALA A 384 4.66 -9.70 21.02
CA ALA A 384 4.42 -8.87 19.85
C ALA A 384 5.61 -8.90 18.88
N LYS A 385 6.83 -8.83 19.41
CA LYS A 385 8.07 -8.94 18.64
C LYS A 385 8.22 -10.32 18.02
N ASN A 386 7.96 -11.41 18.75
CA ASN A 386 8.03 -12.77 18.24
C ASN A 386 6.98 -13.01 17.15
N SER A 387 5.77 -12.46 17.27
CA SER A 387 4.76 -12.52 16.21
C SER A 387 5.23 -11.76 14.97
N GLN A 388 5.84 -10.58 15.13
CA GLN A 388 6.46 -9.85 14.02
C GLN A 388 7.64 -10.63 13.40
N GLU A 389 8.53 -11.20 14.22
CA GLU A 389 9.64 -12.02 13.76
C GLU A 389 9.17 -13.32 13.09
N HIS A 390 8.05 -13.91 13.54
CA HIS A 390 7.46 -15.08 12.89
C HIS A 390 6.90 -14.71 11.51
N ILE A 391 6.28 -13.54 11.38
CA ILE A 391 5.91 -12.96 10.07
C ILE A 391 7.16 -12.74 9.22
N GLU A 392 8.24 -12.16 9.79
CA GLU A 392 9.53 -11.99 9.09
C GLU A 392 10.21 -13.30 8.71
N ARG A 393 10.02 -14.37 9.48
CA ARG A 393 10.55 -15.71 9.18
C ARG A 393 9.70 -16.40 8.12
N MET A 394 8.39 -16.25 8.10
CA MET A 394 7.57 -16.71 6.97
C MET A 394 7.94 -15.96 5.68
N LEU A 395 8.16 -14.65 5.79
CA LEU A 395 8.71 -13.79 4.74
C LEU A 395 10.06 -14.30 4.19
N LYS A 396 10.97 -14.76 5.06
CA LYS A 396 12.30 -15.29 4.67
C LYS A 396 12.28 -16.77 4.25
N GLY A 397 11.39 -17.59 4.81
CA GLY A 397 11.31 -19.03 4.62
C GLY A 397 10.57 -19.46 3.35
N GLY A 398 9.78 -18.57 2.74
CA GLY A 398 9.10 -18.83 1.46
C GLY A 398 10.03 -19.10 0.26
N GLY A 399 11.35 -18.94 0.42
CA GLY A 399 12.38 -19.24 -0.59
C GLY A 399 12.90 -20.68 -0.60
N GLN A 400 12.47 -21.55 0.32
CA GLN A 400 12.91 -22.95 0.37
C GLN A 400 11.73 -23.90 0.58
N SER A 401 10.90 -24.06 -0.44
CA SER A 401 10.11 -25.28 -0.62
C SER A 401 9.60 -25.35 -2.07
N SER A 402 10.21 -26.31 -2.77
CA SER A 402 9.77 -27.14 -3.91
C SER A 402 8.69 -26.60 -4.85
#